data_AF-A0A920SSI8-F1
#
_entry.id   AF-A0A920SSI8-F1
#
_cell.length_a   1.000
_cell.length_b   1.000
_cell.length_c   1.000
_cell.angle_alpha   90.00
_cell.angle_beta   90.00
_cell.angle_gamma   90.00
#
_symmetry.space_group_name_H-M   'P 1'
#
loop_
_entity.id
_entity.type
_entity.pdbx_description
1 polymer ?
#
loop_
_entity_poly.entity_id
_entity_poly.type
_entity_poly.pdbx_seq_one_letter_code
_entity_poly.pdbx_strand_id
1 'polypeptide(L)'
;MSDLALVTGATGLLGSYLGERLLDEGWGVRALVRQPERARWLEENGATLSAGDITDPSSVMSAASGCSLVFHPLLLGCRYRLGNL
;
A
#
# COMPACT_ATOMS: atom_id res chain seq x y z
N MET A 1 9.27 -14.78 7.89
CA MET A 1 7.96 -14.13 7.70
C MET A 1 8.24 -12.80 7.03
N SER A 2 7.71 -12.59 5.84
CA SER A 2 7.77 -11.29 5.17
C SER A 2 6.77 -10.34 5.83
N ASP A 3 7.22 -9.15 6.22
CA ASP A 3 6.35 -8.11 6.77
C ASP A 3 5.42 -7.56 5.67
N LEU A 4 4.23 -7.09 6.06
CA LEU A 4 3.25 -6.52 5.14
C LEU A 4 3.33 -4.99 5.15
N ALA A 5 3.52 -4.39 3.97
CA ALA A 5 3.50 -2.95 3.77
C ALA A 5 2.20 -2.50 3.07
N LEU A 6 1.54 -1.48 3.62
CA LEU A 6 0.47 -0.76 2.94
C LEU A 6 1.05 0.40 2.14
N VAL A 7 0.77 0.44 0.84
CA VAL A 7 1.08 1.58 -0.03
C VAL A 7 -0.23 2.26 -0.41
N THR A 8 -0.39 3.50 0.03
CA THR A 8 -1.48 4.36 -0.43
C THR A 8 -1.00 5.11 -1.67
N GLY A 9 -1.90 5.48 -2.60
CA GLY A 9 -1.47 6.16 -3.83
C GLY A 9 -0.53 5.34 -4.72
N ALA A 10 -0.64 4.01 -4.68
CA ALA A 10 0.20 3.07 -5.44
C ALA A 10 0.10 3.23 -6.98
N THR A 11 -0.94 3.91 -7.47
CA THR A 11 -1.10 4.24 -8.90
C THR A 11 -0.41 5.55 -9.30
N GLY A 12 0.21 6.27 -8.35
CA GLY A 12 0.97 7.49 -8.60
C GLY A 12 2.45 7.20 -8.87
N LEU A 13 3.18 8.20 -9.36
CA LEU A 13 4.58 8.04 -9.81
C LEU A 13 5.48 7.34 -8.79
N LEU A 14 5.57 7.86 -7.56
CA LEU A 14 6.43 7.27 -6.54
C LEU A 14 5.84 5.98 -5.96
N GLY A 15 4.52 5.92 -5.82
CA GLY A 15 3.82 4.78 -5.26
C GLY A 15 3.95 3.51 -6.11
N SER A 16 3.97 3.65 -7.44
CA SER A 16 4.12 2.50 -8.35
C SER A 16 5.50 1.87 -8.22
N TYR A 17 6.56 2.67 -8.36
CA TYR A 17 7.93 2.18 -8.20
C TYR A 17 8.20 1.63 -6.79
N LEU A 18 7.63 2.27 -5.76
CA LEU A 18 7.76 1.79 -4.39
C LEU A 18 7.08 0.42 -4.19
N GLY A 19 5.88 0.23 -4.74
CA GLY A 19 5.16 -1.03 -4.66
C GLY A 19 5.94 -2.17 -5.30
N GLU A 20 6.45 -1.97 -6.52
CA GLU A 20 7.31 -2.93 -7.22
C GLU A 20 8.57 -3.24 -6.41
N ARG A 21 9.26 -2.20 -5.95
CA ARG A 21 10.51 -2.36 -5.21
C ARG A 21 10.32 -3.14 -3.91
N LEU A 22 9.23 -2.91 -3.19
CA LEU A 22 8.90 -3.64 -1.95
C LEU A 22 8.65 -5.12 -2.24
N LEU A 23 7.93 -5.44 -3.32
CA LEU A 23 7.73 -6.82 -3.77
C LEU A 23 9.07 -7.49 -4.11
N ASP A 24 9.96 -6.80 -4.83
CA ASP A 24 11.30 -7.29 -5.16
C ASP A 24 12.19 -7.52 -3.92
N GLU A 25 11.98 -6.75 -2.85
CA GLU A 25 12.64 -6.92 -1.55
C GLU A 25 12.02 -8.06 -0.70
N GLY A 26 10.96 -8.70 -1.20
CA GLY A 26 10.28 -9.81 -0.54
C GLY A 26 9.24 -9.38 0.50
N TRP A 27 8.81 -8.12 0.50
CA TRP A 27 7.69 -7.68 1.35
C TRP A 27 6.36 -8.17 0.79
N GLY A 28 5.40 -8.44 1.67
CA GLY A 28 4.00 -8.43 1.26
C GLY A 28 3.60 -6.99 0.97
N VAL A 29 2.91 -6.73 -0.14
CA VAL A 29 2.42 -5.39 -0.48
C VAL A 29 0.91 -5.40 -0.58
N ARG A 30 0.26 -4.48 0.14
CA ARG A 30 -1.15 -4.13 -0.04
C ARG A 30 -1.23 -2.72 -0.59
N ALA A 31 -2.02 -2.52 -1.64
CA ALA A 31 -2.23 -1.20 -2.23
C ALA A 31 -3.64 -0.70 -1.92
N LEU A 32 -3.78 0.43 -1.22
CA LEU A 32 -5.07 1.12 -1.09
C LEU A 32 -5.32 1.95 -2.36
N VAL A 33 -6.34 1.57 -3.11
CA VAL A 33 -6.66 2.13 -4.43
C VAL A 33 -8.15 2.42 -4.55
N ARG A 34 -8.50 3.59 -5.10
CA ARG A 34 -9.91 3.96 -5.33
C ARG A 34 -10.54 3.18 -6.49
N GLN A 35 -9.71 2.82 -7.46
CA GLN A 35 -10.07 2.17 -8.72
C GLN A 35 -9.10 1.00 -8.94
N PRO A 36 -9.42 -0.21 -8.45
CA PRO A 36 -8.52 -1.37 -8.53
C PRO A 36 -8.02 -1.69 -9.95
N GLU A 37 -8.84 -1.43 -10.96
CA GLU A 37 -8.48 -1.61 -12.37
C GLU A 37 -7.23 -0.82 -12.79
N ARG A 38 -6.92 0.30 -12.13
CA ARG A 38 -5.74 1.12 -12.41
C ARG A 38 -4.45 0.59 -11.79
N ALA A 39 -4.56 -0.44 -10.95
CA ALA A 39 -3.45 -1.06 -10.23
C ALA A 39 -3.30 -2.56 -10.53
N ARG A 40 -3.98 -3.09 -11.57
CA ARG A 40 -3.90 -4.52 -11.95
C ARG A 40 -2.47 -5.01 -12.17
N TRP A 41 -1.62 -4.19 -12.77
CA TRP A 41 -0.21 -4.55 -12.98
C TRP A 41 0.50 -4.87 -11.64
N LEU A 42 0.12 -4.19 -10.54
CA LEU A 42 0.74 -4.38 -9.23
C LEU A 42 0.21 -5.66 -8.57
N GLU A 43 -1.06 -5.96 -8.81
CA GLU A 43 -1.68 -7.24 -8.41
C GLU A 43 -1.05 -8.42 -9.16
N GLU A 44 -0.83 -8.29 -10.46
CA GLU A 44 -0.15 -9.29 -11.31
C GLU A 44 1.29 -9.55 -10.83
N ASN A 45 1.96 -8.54 -10.26
CA ASN A 45 3.28 -8.67 -9.63
C ASN A 45 3.22 -9.22 -8.19
N GLY A 46 2.04 -9.52 -7.65
CA GLY A 46 1.86 -10.20 -6.36
C GLY A 46 1.38 -9.33 -5.21
N ALA A 47 1.03 -8.06 -5.44
CA ALA A 47 0.37 -7.25 -4.40
C ALA A 47 -1.10 -7.63 -4.22
N THR A 48 -1.66 -7.30 -3.05
CA THR A 48 -3.11 -7.32 -2.82
C THR A 48 -3.71 -5.94 -3.01
N LEU A 49 -4.78 -5.82 -3.79
CA LEU A 49 -5.51 -4.56 -3.92
C LEU A 49 -6.59 -4.43 -2.84
N SER A 50 -6.61 -3.30 -2.17
CA SER A 50 -7.66 -2.91 -1.23
C SER A 50 -8.42 -1.73 -1.83
N ALA A 51 -9.68 -1.95 -2.19
CA ALA A 51 -10.54 -0.91 -2.71
C ALA A 51 -10.96 0.04 -1.58
N GLY A 52 -10.72 1.33 -1.73
CA GLY A 52 -11.12 2.33 -0.74
C GLY A 52 -10.54 3.71 -1.00
N ASP A 53 -10.97 4.69 -0.19
CA ASP A 53 -10.49 6.07 -0.27
C ASP A 53 -9.60 6.40 0.94
N ILE A 54 -8.50 7.09 0.71
CA ILE A 54 -7.58 7.52 1.77
C ILE A 54 -8.20 8.55 2.73
N THR A 55 -9.23 9.26 2.26
CA THR A 55 -9.98 10.25 3.05
C THR A 55 -11.08 9.63 3.91
N ASP A 56 -11.39 8.34 3.70
CA ASP A 56 -12.33 7.58 4.52
C ASP A 56 -11.56 6.78 5.59
N PRO A 57 -11.71 7.13 6.88
CA PRO A 57 -11.01 6.43 7.96
C PRO A 57 -11.30 4.93 7.98
N SER A 58 -12.50 4.49 7.61
CA SER A 58 -12.85 3.06 7.65
C SER A 58 -12.11 2.26 6.57
N SER A 59 -12.00 2.82 5.36
CA SER A 59 -11.16 2.31 4.28
C SER A 59 -9.70 2.18 4.71
N VAL A 60 -9.14 3.22 5.35
CA VAL A 60 -7.74 3.22 5.82
C VAL A 60 -7.50 2.17 6.90
N MET A 61 -8.39 2.07 7.89
CA MET A 61 -8.27 1.11 8.98
C MET A 61 -8.34 -0.34 8.46
N SER A 62 -9.27 -0.61 7.55
CA SER A 62 -9.39 -1.92 6.89
C SER A 62 -8.12 -2.27 6.12
N ALA A 63 -7.61 -1.34 5.33
CA ALA A 63 -6.40 -1.55 4.53
C ALA A 63 -5.13 -1.70 5.39
N ALA A 64 -5.01 -0.94 6.49
CA ALA A 64 -3.83 -0.97 7.36
C ALA A 64 -3.79 -2.20 8.30
N SER A 65 -4.91 -2.90 8.47
CA SER A 65 -4.99 -4.07 9.35
C SER A 65 -3.94 -5.13 8.97
N GLY A 66 -3.11 -5.51 9.95
CA GLY A 66 -2.02 -6.48 9.80
C GLY A 66 -0.79 -5.96 9.05
N CYS A 67 -0.73 -4.67 8.70
CA CYS A 67 0.45 -4.09 8.06
C CYS A 67 1.46 -3.60 9.12
N SER A 68 2.74 -3.96 8.95
CA SER A 68 3.84 -3.50 9.79
C SER A 68 4.28 -2.06 9.44
N LEU A 69 4.00 -1.62 8.20
CA LEU A 69 4.44 -0.34 7.66
C LEU A 69 3.40 0.27 6.73
N VAL A 70 3.22 1.59 6.80
CA VAL A 70 2.38 2.35 5.87
C VAL A 70 3.21 3.39 5.14
N PHE A 71 3.10 3.39 3.81
CA PHE A 71 3.66 4.39 2.92
C PHE A 71 2.56 5.27 2.33
N HIS A 72 2.76 6.58 2.48
CA HIS A 72 1.91 7.61 1.88
C HIS A 72 2.73 8.52 0.95
N PRO A 73 3.03 8.08 -0.28
CA PRO A 73 3.72 8.85 -1.30
C PRO A 73 2.78 9.86 -1.98
N LEU A 74 2.21 10.79 -1.20
CA LEU A 74 1.74 12.08 -1.70
C LEU A 74 2.77 13.10 -1.20
N LEU A 75 3.27 13.97 -2.09
CA LEU A 75 4.32 14.98 -1.87
C LEU A 75 4.60 15.30 -0.37
N LEU A 76 5.81 14.97 0.10
CA LEU A 76 6.27 14.84 1.51
C LEU A 76 5.93 13.50 2.19
N GLY A 77 6.86 12.55 2.05
CA GLY A 77 6.77 11.23 2.67
C GLY A 77 6.67 11.30 4.20
N CYS A 78 5.56 10.80 4.74
CA CYS A 78 5.45 10.42 6.15
C CYS A 78 5.62 8.90 6.26
N ARG A 79 6.61 8.47 7.06
CA ARG A 79 6.78 7.06 7.45
C ARG A 79 6.11 6.85 8.80
N TYR A 80 5.11 5.99 8.86
CA TYR A 80 4.52 5.55 10.12
C TYR A 80 4.86 4.08 10.35
N ARG A 81 5.61 3.80 11.42
CA ARG A 81 5.77 2.43 11.93
C ARG A 81 4.57 2.15 12.81
N LEU A 82 3.68 1.27 12.38
CA LEU A 82 2.57 0.82 13.22
C LEU A 82 3.17 -0.14 14.25
N GLY A 83 3.27 0.30 15.50
CA GLY A 83 3.54 -0.59 16.63
C GLY A 83 2.23 -1.24 17.07
N ASN A 84 2.25 -2.57 17.30
CA ASN A 84 1.14 -3.44 17.73
C ASN A 84 -0.20 -2.72 17.97
N LEU A 85 -0.97 -2.54 16.89
CA LEU A 85 -2.40 -2.28 16.92
C LEU A 85 -3.14 -3.57 16.62
#